data_AF-A0A814K5E6-F1
#
_entry.id   AF-A0A814K5E6-F1
#
_cell.length_a   1.000
_cell.length_b   1.000
_cell.length_c   1.000
_cell.angle_alpha   90.00
_cell.angle_beta   90.00
_cell.angle_gamma   90.00
#
_symmetry.space_group_name_H-M   'P 1'
#
loop_
_entity.id
_entity.type
_entity.pdbx_description
1 polymer ?
#
loop_
_entity_poly.entity_id
_entity_poly.type
_entity_poly.pdbx_seq_one_letter_code
_entity_poly.pdbx_strand_id
1 'polypeptide(L)'
;MQIIFSQRWHENTSATEQALLALHLRTQIQLLETVAGGTQSSCNLNEGYPNEPDWQQKFFGNQVHYNRLTSIKNTIDPNGLFICKNCVGSDDWSNDLNCPKNSKANRIYIAVFAFLIVSIVQILK
;
A
#
# COMPACT_ATOMS: atom_id res chain seq x y z
N MET A 1 1.74 13.92 22.38
CA MET A 1 0.32 14.32 22.28
C MET A 1 -0.24 13.70 21.02
N GLN A 2 -1.37 12.98 21.11
CA GLN A 2 -2.05 12.39 19.95
C GLN A 2 -3.37 13.15 19.75
N ILE A 3 -3.67 13.52 18.50
CA ILE A 3 -4.92 14.20 18.13
C ILE A 3 -5.59 13.35 17.05
N ILE A 4 -6.89 13.12 17.20
CA ILE A 4 -7.71 12.39 16.25
C ILE A 4 -8.83 13.32 15.79
N PHE A 5 -8.96 13.48 14.48
CA PHE A 5 -10.13 14.10 13.87
C PHE A 5 -10.97 13.00 13.23
N SER A 6 -12.26 12.97 13.54
CA SER A 6 -13.16 11.92 13.07
C SER A 6 -14.34 12.53 12.32
N GLN A 7 -14.66 11.93 11.17
CA GLN A 7 -15.87 12.20 10.42
C GLN A 7 -16.83 11.03 10.63
N ARG A 8 -18.11 11.35 10.88
CA ARG A 8 -19.18 10.36 11.01
C ARG A 8 -20.09 10.42 9.80
N TRP A 9 -20.85 9.35 9.60
CA TRP A 9 -21.96 9.28 8.65
C TRP A 9 -23.10 8.44 9.26
N HIS A 10 -24.29 8.54 8.67
CA HIS A 10 -25.45 7.75 9.08
C HIS A 10 -25.47 6.41 8.34
N GLU A 11 -26.17 5.42 8.88
CA GLU A 11 -26.25 4.07 8.27
C GLU A 11 -26.85 4.09 6.86
N ASN A 12 -27.73 5.05 6.57
CA ASN A 12 -28.38 5.22 5.27
C ASN A 12 -27.63 6.15 4.30
N THR A 13 -26.45 6.66 4.67
CA THR A 13 -25.63 7.52 3.81
C THR A 13 -25.18 6.76 2.57
N SER A 14 -25.40 7.32 1.38
CA SER A 14 -25.04 6.67 0.10
C SER A 14 -23.52 6.52 -0.08
N ALA A 15 -23.08 5.57 -0.90
CA ALA A 15 -21.65 5.37 -1.17
C ALA A 15 -20.97 6.62 -1.79
N THR A 16 -21.69 7.35 -2.65
CA THR A 16 -21.20 8.61 -3.24
C THR A 16 -21.00 9.67 -2.17
N GLU A 17 -21.94 9.80 -1.24
CA GLU A 17 -21.83 10.75 -0.13
C GLU A 17 -20.73 10.34 0.85
N GLN A 18 -20.58 9.05 1.17
CA GLN A 18 -19.46 8.55 1.97
C GLN A 18 -18.11 8.88 1.33
N ALA A 19 -17.99 8.77 0.00
CA ALA A 19 -16.78 9.15 -0.71
C ALA A 19 -16.48 10.66 -0.60
N LEU A 20 -17.50 11.52 -0.69
CA LEU A 20 -17.36 12.96 -0.48
C LEU A 20 -16.93 13.28 0.96
N LEU A 21 -17.49 12.61 1.95
CA LEU A 21 -17.09 12.74 3.36
C LEU A 21 -15.65 12.28 3.59
N ALA A 22 -15.20 11.21 2.92
CA ALA A 22 -13.80 10.76 2.97
C ALA A 22 -12.84 11.78 2.34
N LEU A 23 -13.22 12.42 1.23
CA LEU A 23 -12.45 13.52 0.64
C LEU A 23 -12.38 14.72 1.58
N HIS A 24 -13.49 15.08 2.23
CA HIS A 24 -13.51 16.15 3.23
C HIS A 24 -12.58 15.82 4.40
N LEU A 25 -12.68 14.61 4.96
CA LEU A 25 -11.79 14.13 6.02
C LEU A 25 -10.31 14.24 5.62
N ARG A 26 -9.96 13.87 4.38
CA ARG A 26 -8.59 14.00 3.87
C ARG A 26 -8.06 15.43 3.94
N THR A 27 -8.89 16.43 3.63
CA THR A 27 -8.50 17.84 3.73
C THR A 27 -8.21 18.25 5.17
N GLN A 28 -9.01 17.78 6.12
CA GLN A 28 -8.80 18.07 7.55
C GLN A 28 -7.52 17.42 8.07
N ILE A 29 -7.26 16.18 7.66
CA ILE A 29 -6.01 15.49 8.00
C ILE A 29 -4.81 16.24 7.44
N GLN A 30 -4.86 16.76 6.22
CA GLN A 30 -3.75 17.52 5.63
C GLN A 30 -3.40 18.79 6.43
N LEU A 31 -4.41 19.44 7.00
CA LEU A 31 -4.20 20.57 7.91
C LEU A 31 -3.50 20.12 9.20
N LEU A 32 -3.94 19.00 9.78
CA LEU A 32 -3.28 18.40 10.96
C LEU A 32 -1.84 18.00 10.67
N GLU A 33 -1.57 17.41 9.51
CA GLU A 33 -0.21 17.06 9.09
C GLU A 33 0.67 18.29 9.01
N THR A 34 0.16 19.39 8.43
CA THR A 34 0.89 20.65 8.29
C THR A 34 1.33 21.21 9.65
N VAL A 35 0.42 21.25 10.63
CA VAL A 35 0.75 21.73 11.99
C VAL A 35 1.64 20.75 12.76
N ALA A 36 1.60 19.45 12.41
CA ALA A 36 2.39 18.39 13.03
C ALA A 36 3.78 18.17 12.38
N GLY A 37 4.27 19.10 11.55
CA GLY A 37 5.59 19.01 10.91
C GLY A 37 5.59 18.51 9.47
N GLY A 38 4.43 18.53 8.80
CA GLY A 38 4.28 18.23 7.38
C GLY A 38 4.69 16.81 7.03
N THR A 39 5.70 16.67 6.17
CA THR A 39 6.23 15.37 5.75
C THR A 39 6.78 14.55 6.92
N GLN A 40 7.18 15.19 8.03
CA GLN A 40 7.70 14.50 9.21
C GLN A 40 6.62 14.05 10.20
N SER A 41 5.34 14.38 9.97
CA SER A 41 4.28 13.91 10.85
C SER A 41 4.12 12.38 10.79
N SER A 42 3.59 11.79 11.86
CA SER A 42 3.30 10.36 11.97
C SER A 42 1.83 10.14 12.34
N CYS A 43 1.33 8.94 12.10
CA CYS A 43 -0.06 8.56 12.36
C CYS A 43 -0.12 7.15 12.95
N ASN A 44 -1.06 6.93 13.88
CA ASN A 44 -1.32 5.61 14.43
C ASN A 44 -2.10 4.78 13.39
N LEU A 45 -1.52 3.67 12.93
CA LEU A 45 -2.16 2.80 11.93
C LEU A 45 -3.56 2.32 12.33
N ASN A 46 -3.81 2.14 13.62
CA ASN A 46 -5.08 1.59 14.12
C ASN A 46 -6.24 2.60 14.01
N GLU A 47 -5.93 3.89 13.89
CA GLU A 47 -6.91 4.99 13.85
C GLU A 47 -6.67 5.91 12.63
N GLY A 48 -5.82 5.46 11.71
CA GLY A 48 -5.38 6.23 10.56
C GLY A 48 -6.39 6.26 9.42
N TYR A 49 -6.23 7.21 8.51
CA TYR A 49 -7.05 7.29 7.32
C TYR A 49 -6.77 6.10 6.39
N PRO A 50 -7.79 5.33 5.96
CA PRO A 50 -7.55 4.14 5.14
C PRO A 50 -6.91 4.39 3.78
N ASN A 51 -6.94 5.62 3.26
CA ASN A 51 -6.32 5.99 1.99
C ASN A 51 -5.15 6.97 2.18
N GLU A 52 -4.43 6.86 3.30
CA GLU A 52 -3.23 7.66 3.57
C GLU A 52 -2.19 7.49 2.45
N PRO A 53 -1.83 8.54 1.68
CA PRO A 53 -0.91 8.41 0.55
C PRO A 53 0.49 7.94 0.94
N ASP A 54 1.02 8.46 2.06
CA ASP A 54 2.39 8.18 2.54
C ASP A 54 2.38 7.16 3.70
N TRP A 55 1.42 6.23 3.69
CA TRP A 55 1.14 5.32 4.81
C TRP A 55 2.36 4.57 5.34
N GLN A 56 3.29 4.17 4.46
CA GLN A 56 4.52 3.46 4.87
C GLN A 56 5.31 4.33 5.85
N GLN A 57 5.50 5.61 5.51
CA GLN A 57 6.21 6.54 6.35
C GLN A 57 5.40 6.96 7.57
N LYS A 58 4.13 7.29 7.37
CA LYS A 58 3.25 7.78 8.44
C LYS A 58 3.03 6.74 9.54
N PHE A 59 2.89 5.47 9.17
CA PHE A 59 2.58 4.38 10.12
C PHE A 59 3.82 3.67 10.65
N PHE A 60 4.88 3.52 9.85
CA PHE A 60 6.04 2.68 10.21
C PHE A 60 7.36 3.47 10.35
N GLY A 61 7.34 4.77 10.07
CA GLY A 61 8.51 5.64 10.17
C GLY A 61 9.39 5.61 8.91
N ASN A 62 10.69 5.84 9.06
CA ASN A 62 11.56 5.94 7.90
C ASN A 62 11.61 4.65 7.06
N GLN A 63 12.08 4.78 5.81
CA GLN A 63 12.19 3.64 4.89
C GLN A 63 13.06 2.50 5.43
N VAL A 64 14.09 2.80 6.24
CA VAL A 64 14.97 1.79 6.85
C VAL A 64 14.18 0.89 7.81
N HIS A 65 13.29 1.48 8.62
CA HIS A 65 12.37 0.73 9.49
C HIS A 65 11.37 -0.08 8.69
N TYR A 66 10.72 0.52 7.68
CA TYR A 66 9.77 -0.20 6.84
C TYR A 66 10.43 -1.41 6.15
N ASN A 67 11.61 -1.23 5.54
CA ASN A 67 12.35 -2.30 4.88
C ASN A 67 12.73 -3.44 5.86
N ARG A 68 13.10 -3.09 7.10
CA ARG A 68 13.37 -4.10 8.14
C ARG A 68 12.12 -4.92 8.46
N LEU A 69 10.97 -4.26 8.62
CA LEU A 69 9.70 -4.95 8.87
C LEU A 69 9.32 -5.85 7.69
N THR A 70 9.48 -5.38 6.46
CA THR A 70 9.24 -6.18 5.24
C THR A 70 10.16 -7.40 5.18
N SER A 71 11.44 -7.27 5.55
CA SER A 71 12.37 -8.41 5.62
C SER A 71 11.92 -9.47 6.63
N ILE A 72 11.48 -9.05 7.82
CA ILE A 72 10.92 -9.96 8.83
C ILE A 72 9.65 -10.62 8.30
N LYS A 73 8.73 -9.84 7.72
CA LYS A 73 7.49 -10.34 7.14
C LYS A 73 7.76 -11.39 6.05
N ASN A 74 8.71 -11.17 5.16
CA ASN A 74 9.09 -12.11 4.11
C ASN A 74 9.71 -13.41 4.66
N THR A 75 10.33 -13.36 5.84
CA THR A 75 10.86 -14.55 6.52
C THR A 75 9.75 -15.38 7.15
N ILE A 76 8.76 -14.72 7.77
CA ILE A 76 7.68 -15.39 8.52
C ILE A 76 6.50 -15.79 7.63
N ASP A 77 6.17 -14.99 6.61
CA ASP A 77 5.09 -15.22 5.67
C ASP A 77 5.57 -15.04 4.20
N PRO A 78 6.40 -15.96 3.70
CA PRO A 78 7.01 -15.88 2.38
C PRO A 78 6.00 -16.02 1.22
N ASN A 79 4.82 -16.57 1.49
CA ASN A 79 3.75 -16.73 0.50
C ASN A 79 2.75 -15.56 0.52
N GLY A 80 2.87 -14.65 1.49
CA GLY A 80 1.95 -13.54 1.66
C GLY A 80 0.53 -13.99 1.96
N LEU A 81 0.32 -14.96 2.86
CA LEU A 81 -1.02 -15.38 3.28
C LEU A 81 -1.74 -14.29 4.08
N PHE A 82 -1.01 -13.52 4.88
CA PHE A 82 -1.57 -12.49 5.74
C PHE A 82 -1.34 -11.10 5.15
N ILE A 83 -2.33 -10.60 4.41
CA ILE A 83 -2.32 -9.28 3.76
C ILE A 83 -3.46 -8.43 4.30
N CYS A 84 -3.21 -7.14 4.47
CA CYS A 84 -4.21 -6.15 4.79
C CYS A 84 -3.82 -4.80 4.19
N LYS A 85 -4.81 -3.91 4.05
CA LYS A 85 -4.59 -2.59 3.44
C LYS A 85 -3.62 -1.77 4.28
N ASN A 86 -2.59 -1.21 3.64
CA ASN A 86 -1.53 -0.41 4.27
C ASN A 86 -0.77 -1.15 5.37
N CYS A 87 -0.77 -2.48 5.33
CA CYS A 87 0.10 -3.31 6.17
C CYS A 87 1.46 -3.50 5.51
N VAL A 88 2.47 -3.85 6.31
CA VAL A 88 3.82 -4.17 5.81
C VAL A 88 3.74 -5.23 4.71
N GLY A 89 4.29 -4.91 3.53
CA GLY A 89 4.32 -5.78 2.35
C GLY A 89 3.04 -5.76 1.50
N SER A 90 2.02 -4.98 1.86
CA SER A 90 0.81 -4.84 1.03
C SER A 90 1.07 -4.12 -0.30
N ASP A 91 2.16 -3.37 -0.40
CA ASP A 91 2.63 -2.73 -1.63
C ASP A 91 3.13 -3.72 -2.69
N ASP A 92 3.40 -4.97 -2.33
CA ASP A 92 3.69 -6.05 -3.28
C ASP A 92 2.42 -6.63 -3.95
N TRP A 93 1.24 -6.13 -3.62
CA TRP A 93 -0.06 -6.60 -4.09
C TRP A 93 -0.83 -5.53 -4.89
N SER A 94 -1.82 -5.97 -5.66
CA SER A 94 -2.78 -5.09 -6.33
C SER A 94 -3.56 -4.23 -5.32
N ASN A 95 -4.19 -3.15 -5.77
CA ASN A 95 -4.89 -2.21 -4.88
C ASN A 95 -6.06 -2.84 -4.12
N ASP A 96 -6.67 -3.88 -4.68
CA ASP A 96 -7.70 -4.71 -4.05
C ASP A 96 -7.14 -5.88 -3.23
N LEU A 97 -5.81 -6.02 -3.17
CA LEU A 97 -5.05 -7.04 -2.43
C LEU A 97 -5.27 -8.48 -2.90
N ASN A 98 -5.87 -8.68 -4.07
CA ASN A 98 -6.18 -10.01 -4.58
C ASN A 98 -5.03 -10.67 -5.37
N CYS A 99 -4.09 -9.88 -5.91
CA CYS A 99 -3.06 -10.37 -6.83
C CYS A 99 -1.66 -9.89 -6.44
N PRO A 100 -0.65 -10.77 -6.32
CA PRO A 100 0.75 -10.35 -6.17
C PRO A 100 1.27 -9.68 -7.45
N LYS A 101 1.93 -8.52 -7.31
CA LYS A 101 2.58 -7.81 -8.43
C LYS A 101 3.72 -8.61 -9.05
N ASN A 102 4.45 -9.37 -8.23
CA ASN A 102 5.63 -10.15 -8.62
C ASN A 102 5.34 -11.67 -8.70
N SER A 103 4.15 -12.06 -9.16
CA SER A 103 3.80 -13.49 -9.26
C SER A 103 4.83 -14.26 -10.11
N LYS A 104 5.20 -15.48 -9.67
CA LYS A 104 6.16 -16.35 -10.38
C LYS A 104 5.72 -16.66 -11.83
N ALA A 105 4.42 -16.55 -12.12
CA ALA A 105 3.88 -16.64 -13.47
C ALA A 105 4.48 -15.60 -14.42
N ASN A 106 4.72 -14.37 -13.94
CA ASN A 106 5.31 -13.30 -14.73
C ASN A 106 6.79 -13.58 -15.08
N ARG A 107 7.55 -14.18 -14.15
CA ARG A 107 8.94 -14.60 -14.39
C ARG A 107 9.04 -15.74 -15.40
N ILE A 108 8.11 -16.70 -15.36
CA ILE A 108 8.06 -17.80 -16.34
C ILE A 108 7.72 -17.26 -17.73
N TYR A 109 6.75 -16.35 -17.84
CA TYR A 109 6.38 -15.73 -19.11
C TYR A 109 7.56 -14.98 -19.75
N ILE A 110 8.29 -14.15 -18.99
CA ILE A 110 9.46 -13.43 -19.48
C ILE A 110 10.57 -14.40 -19.90
N ALA A 111 10.84 -15.44 -19.10
CA ALA A 111 11.85 -16.43 -19.42
C ALA A 111 11.50 -17.19 -20.71
N VAL A 112 10.27 -17.69 -20.84
CA VAL A 112 9.80 -18.40 -22.04
C VAL A 112 9.84 -17.52 -23.27
N PHE A 113 9.41 -16.26 -23.16
CA PHE A 113 9.43 -15.32 -24.28
C PHE A 113 10.86 -14.97 -24.71
N ALA A 114 11.77 -14.77 -23.75
CA ALA A 114 13.19 -14.58 -24.03
C ALA A 114 13.81 -15.81 -24.70
N PHE A 115 13.50 -17.02 -24.24
CA PHE A 115 13.94 -18.27 -24.88
C PHE A 115 13.41 -18.40 -26.32
N LEU A 116 12.12 -18.15 -26.55
CA LEU A 116 11.52 -18.19 -27.88
C LEU A 116 12.15 -17.18 -28.84
N ILE A 117 12.40 -15.94 -28.37
CA ILE A 117 13.09 -14.92 -29.18
C ILE A 117 14.49 -15.38 -29.56
N VAL A 118 15.27 -15.91 -28.60
CA VAL A 118 16.63 -16.40 -28.87
C VAL A 118 16.61 -17.54 -29.89
N SER A 119 15.67 -18.49 -29.76
CA SER A 119 15.51 -19.59 -30.72
C SER A 119 15.09 -19.10 -32.11
N ILE A 120 14.16 -18.14 -32.22
CA ILE A 120 13.74 -17.57 -33.50
C ILE A 120 14.90 -16.82 -34.18
N VAL A 121 15.68 -16.05 -33.42
CA VAL A 121 16.86 -15.32 -33.94
C VAL A 121 17.97 -16.27 -34.40
N GLN A 122 18.11 -17.45 -33.78
CA GLN A 122 19.04 -18.49 -34.21
C GLN A 122 18.59 -19.24 -35.47
N ILE A 123 17.28 -19.33 -35.73
CA ILE A 123 16.71 -19.98 -36.92
C ILE A 123 16.71 -19.04 -38.15
N LEU A 124 16.68 -17.73 -37.92
CA LEU A 124 16.68 -16.70 -38.99
C LEU A 124 18.10 -16.24 -39.42
N LYS A 125 19.15 -16.89 -38.93
CA LYS A 125 20.54 -16.73 -39.38
C LYS A 125 21.00 -17.96 -40.14
#